data_AF-A0A382FE64-F1
#
_entry.id   AF-A0A382FE64-F1
#
_cell.length_a   1.000
_cell.length_b   1.000
_cell.length_c   1.000
_cell.angle_alpha   90.00
_cell.angle_beta   90.00
_cell.angle_gamma   90.00
#
_symmetry.space_group_name_H-M   'P 1'
#
loop_
_entity.id
_entity.type
_entity.pdbx_description
1 polymer ?
#
loop_
_entity_poly.entity_id
_entity_poly.type
_entity_poly.pdbx_seq_one_letter_code
_entity_poly.pdbx_strand_id
1 'polypeptide(L)' 'MADPRYKKLAEVLTGYSTALKKGDTVLFDVTDTPEAFAVELVRAARKRGAIPLVETRSARVGREMLMNTS' A
#
# COMPACT_ATOMS: atom_id res chain seq x y z
N MET A 1 7.41 7.58 -15.60
CA MET A 1 8.31 7.33 -14.45
C MET A 1 7.52 7.63 -13.19
N ALA A 2 7.44 6.71 -12.23
CA ALA A 2 6.75 6.98 -10.97
C ALA A 2 7.47 8.11 -10.22
N ASP A 3 6.72 8.93 -9.47
CA ASP A 3 7.28 10.01 -8.66
C ASP A 3 8.39 9.45 -7.73
N PRO A 4 9.62 9.99 -7.75
CA PRO A 4 10.71 9.47 -6.94
C PRO A 4 10.42 9.52 -5.43
N ARG A 5 9.50 10.37 -4.99
CA ARG A 5 9.05 10.45 -3.59
C ARG A 5 8.30 9.19 -3.16
N TYR A 6 7.56 8.54 -4.06
CA TYR A 6 6.83 7.30 -3.78
C TYR A 6 7.80 6.16 -3.46
N LYS A 7 8.83 6.00 -4.28
CA LYS A 7 9.88 5.00 -4.03
C LYS A 7 10.56 5.23 -2.69
N LYS A 8 10.98 6.47 -2.40
CA LYS A 8 11.64 6.81 -1.14
C LYS A 8 10.76 6.51 0.07
N LEU A 9 9.48 6.89 0.02
CA LEU A 9 8.54 6.64 1.09
C LEU A 9 8.28 5.13 1.28
N ALA A 10 8.11 4.38 0.19
CA ALA A 10 7.91 2.93 0.26
C ALA A 10 9.11 2.20 0.88
N GLU A 11 10.34 2.63 0.57
CA GLU A 11 11.55 2.06 1.17
C GLU A 11 11.65 2.33 2.68
N VAL A 12 11.24 3.51 3.13
CA VAL A 12 11.18 3.88 4.56
C VAL A 12 10.11 3.06 5.28
N LEU A 13 8.88 3.02 4.76
CA LEU A 13 7.77 2.33 5.40
C LEU A 13 8.03 0.84 5.53
N THR A 14 8.45 0.18 4.44
CA THR A 14 8.77 -1.27 4.46
C THR A 14 10.04 -1.60 5.23
N GLY A 15 10.87 -0.60 5.53
CA GLY A 15 12.16 -0.75 6.17
C GLY A 15 12.18 -0.33 7.61
N TYR A 16 12.26 0.97 7.86
CA TYR A 16 12.37 1.50 9.22
C TYR A 16 11.07 1.29 10.00
N SER A 17 9.93 1.60 9.39
CA SER A 17 8.65 1.61 10.12
C SER A 17 8.13 0.20 10.43
N THR A 18 8.26 -0.74 9.50
CA THR A 18 7.74 -2.10 9.68
C THR A 18 8.81 -3.18 9.80
N ALA A 19 10.08 -2.85 9.55
CA ALA A 19 11.21 -3.77 9.69
C ALA A 19 11.02 -5.13 8.99
N LEU A 20 10.40 -5.12 7.80
CA LEU A 20 10.05 -6.36 7.08
C LEU A 20 11.28 -7.22 6.82
N LYS A 21 11.12 -8.51 7.11
CA LYS A 21 12.08 -9.58 6.88
C LYS A 21 11.59 -10.52 5.79
N LYS A 22 12.51 -11.36 5.31
CA LYS A 22 12.20 -12.40 4.35
C LYS A 22 11.17 -13.37 4.93
N GLY A 23 10.11 -13.64 4.17
CA GLY A 23 9.03 -14.53 4.57
C GLY A 23 7.90 -13.86 5.35
N ASP A 24 8.07 -12.61 5.80
CA ASP A 24 7.00 -11.87 6.45
C ASP A 24 5.85 -11.62 5.45
N THR A 25 4.62 -11.74 5.91
CA THR A 25 3.44 -11.31 5.16
C THR A 25 3.02 -9.93 5.66
N VAL A 26 2.82 -9.00 4.75
CA VAL A 26 2.41 -7.62 5.06
C VAL A 26 1.13 -7.27 4.31
N LEU A 27 0.14 -6.72 5.02
CA LEU A 27 -1.06 -6.14 4.42
C LEU A 27 -0.87 -4.64 4.25
N PHE A 28 -1.02 -4.17 3.01
CA PHE A 28 -1.18 -2.77 2.68
C PHE A 28 -2.66 -2.48 2.43
N ASP A 29 -3.36 -2.02 3.47
CA ASP A 29 -4.73 -1.50 3.35
C ASP A 29 -4.65 0.00 3.03
N VAL A 30 -4.96 0.35 1.79
CA VAL A 30 -4.78 1.70 1.25
C VAL A 30 -6.10 2.25 0.74
N THR A 31 -6.48 3.44 1.22
CA THR A 31 -7.72 4.13 0.84
C THR A 31 -7.41 5.42 0.10
N ASP A 32 -8.00 5.59 -1.09
CA ASP A 32 -7.80 6.75 -1.98
C ASP A 32 -6.31 7.09 -2.24
N THR A 33 -5.46 6.06 -2.18
CA THR A 33 -4.02 6.15 -2.43
C THR A 33 -3.74 6.03 -3.92
N PRO A 34 -2.83 6.85 -4.49
CA PRO A 34 -2.42 6.68 -5.88
C PRO A 34 -1.91 5.26 -6.15
N GLU A 35 -2.43 4.59 -7.18
CA GLU A 35 -2.05 3.22 -7.55
C GLU A 35 -0.53 3.09 -7.74
N ALA A 36 0.10 4.12 -8.32
CA ALA A 36 1.55 4.17 -8.50
C ALA A 36 2.32 4.04 -7.17
N PHE A 37 1.79 4.56 -6.05
CA PHE A 37 2.43 4.39 -4.75
C PHE A 37 2.19 2.99 -4.16
N ALA A 38 0.99 2.43 -4.31
CA ALA A 38 0.70 1.05 -3.92
C ALA A 38 1.64 0.05 -4.63
N VAL A 39 1.92 0.28 -5.91
CA VAL A 39 2.90 -0.50 -6.68
C VAL A 39 4.31 -0.37 -6.10
N GLU A 40 4.74 0.83 -5.69
CA GLU A 40 6.04 1.02 -5.03
C GLU A 40 6.13 0.32 -3.66
N LEU A 41 5.04 0.28 -2.89
CA LEU A 41 4.97 -0.50 -1.64
C LEU A 41 5.16 -2.00 -1.89
N VAL A 42 4.46 -2.55 -2.89
CA VAL A 42 4.60 -3.96 -3.30
C VAL A 42 6.04 -4.27 -3.72
N ARG A 43 6.66 -3.40 -4.53
CA ARG A 43 8.04 -3.55 -4.99
C ARG A 43 9.01 -3.51 -3.81
N ALA A 44 8.86 -2.56 -2.90
CA ALA A 44 9.73 -2.40 -1.74
C ALA A 44 9.61 -3.60 -0.77
N ALA A 45 8.41 -4.13 -0.54
CA ALA A 45 8.21 -5.34 0.26
C ALA A 45 8.87 -6.57 -0.38
N ARG A 46 8.67 -6.79 -1.69
CA ARG A 46 9.30 -7.91 -2.42
C ARG A 46 10.81 -7.83 -2.42
N LYS A 47 11.39 -6.63 -2.53
CA LYS A 47 12.84 -6.42 -2.45
C LYS A 47 13.44 -6.89 -1.12
N ARG A 48 12.63 -6.93 -0.05
CA ARG A 48 12.98 -7.44 1.28
C ARG A 48 12.67 -8.93 1.46
N GLY A 49 12.10 -9.59 0.44
CA GLY A 49 11.67 -10.98 0.48
C GLY A 49 10.37 -11.20 1.25
N ALA A 50 9.62 -10.15 1.54
CA ALA A 50 8.29 -10.22 2.15
C ALA A 50 7.21 -10.51 1.10
N ILE A 51 6.07 -11.02 1.55
CA ILE A 51 4.89 -11.35 0.75
C ILE A 51 3.85 -10.23 0.95
N PRO A 52 3.67 -9.33 -0.03
CA PRO A 52 2.69 -8.25 0.08
C PRO A 52 1.29 -8.73 -0.29
N LEU A 53 0.32 -8.38 0.55
CA LEU A 53 -1.10 -8.38 0.28
C LEU A 53 -1.56 -6.94 0.17
N VAL A 54 -2.42 -6.62 -0.78
CA VAL A 54 -2.88 -5.24 -1.02
C VAL A 54 -4.39 -5.21 -1.07
N GLU A 55 -4.99 -4.37 -0.24
CA GLU A 55 -6.38 -3.99 -0.34
C GLU A 55 -6.47 -2.52 -0.71
N THR A 56 -7.15 -2.22 -1.80
CA THR A 56 -7.40 -0.85 -2.25
C THR A 56 -8.86 -0.52 -2.04
N ARG A 57 -9.13 0.59 -1.36
CA ARG A 57 -10.50 1.08 -1.11
C ARG A 57 -10.67 2.45 -1.73
N SER A 58 -11.84 2.70 -2.31
CA SER A 58 -12.26 4.05 -2.68
C SER A 58 -13.25 4.56 -1.64
N ALA A 59 -12.87 5.60 -0.90
CA ALA A 59 -13.80 6.17 0.08
C ALA A 59 -14.98 6.84 -0.61
N ARG A 60 -14.79 7.36 -1.84
CA ARG A 60 -15.88 7.92 -2.65
C ARG A 60 -16.93 6.86 -2.98
N VAL A 61 -16.53 5.69 -3.46
CA VAL A 61 -17.47 4.59 -3.73
C VAL A 61 -18.11 4.11 -2.44
N GLY A 62 -17.32 3.91 -1.38
CA GLY A 62 -17.82 3.51 -0.07
C GLY A 62 -18.88 4.47 0.48
N ARG A 63 -18.66 5.79 0.33
CA ARG A 63 -19.65 6.81 0.69
C ARG A 63 -20.96 6.63 -0.08
N GLU A 64 -20.91 6.51 -1.40
CA GLU A 64 -22.12 6.35 -2.21
C GLU A 64 -22.89 5.06 -1.87
N MET A 65 -22.19 3.97 -1.55
CA MET A 65 -22.82 2.72 -1.12
C MET A 65 -23.56 2.83 0.22
N LEU A 66 -23.11 3.73 1.10
CA LEU A 66 -23.72 3.94 2.42
C LEU A 66 -24.82 5.01 2.41
N MET A 67 -24.86 5.86 1.40
CA MET A 67 -25.86 6.92 1.28
C MET A 67 -27.24 6.33 1.01
N ASN A 68 -28.25 6.82 1.74
CA ASN A 68 -29.66 6.43 1.63
C ASN A 68 -29.95 4.94 1.88
N THR A 69 -29.03 4.23 2.52
CA THR A 69 -29.25 2.87 3.01
C THR A 69 -29.93 2.96 4.38
N SER A 70 -31.17 2.45 4.46
CA SER A 70 -32.00 2.36 5.68
C SER A 70 -31.96 0.96 6.27
#